data_AF-A0A5B1CLJ8-F1
#
_entry.id   AF-A0A5B1CLJ8-F1
#
_cell.length_a   1.000
_cell.length_b   1.000
_cell.length_c   1.000
_cell.angle_alpha   90.00
_cell.angle_beta   90.00
_cell.angle_gamma   90.00
#
_symmetry.space_group_name_H-M   'P 1'
#
loop_
_entity.id
_entity.type
_entity.pdbx_description
1 polymer ?
#
loop_
_entity_poly.entity_id
_entity_poly.type
_entity_poly.pdbx_seq_one_letter_code
_entity_poly.pdbx_strand_id
1 'polypeptide(L)'
;MNFIHRIVELISRAQEIATQNGYPNLLQPGLVKEMVVADILGHGVSRDKHQPDAFDPADPARQFEYLSCFEDGAFQLDRMFKAPPDKRQQSLRRISRNAMIYCAVFERANPLTVIGIWEITPDAMLIEAERQLDASQNDISHIGFARRWARENGTQVYSNDS
;
A
#
# COMPACT_ATOMS: atom_id res chain seq x y z
N MET A 1 -14.45 -18.55 29.03
CA MET A 1 -13.64 -18.45 27.80
C MET A 1 -12.94 -17.10 27.82
N ASN A 2 -11.59 -17.06 27.83
CA ASN A 2 -10.83 -15.80 27.85
C ASN A 2 -10.85 -15.16 26.44
N PHE A 3 -10.95 -13.84 26.35
CA PHE A 3 -10.94 -13.09 25.08
C PHE A 3 -9.73 -13.42 24.20
N ILE A 4 -8.57 -13.73 24.79
CA ILE A 4 -7.36 -14.15 24.07
C ILE A 4 -7.61 -15.43 23.25
N HIS A 5 -8.30 -16.42 23.83
CA HIS A 5 -8.58 -17.67 23.14
C HIS A 5 -9.45 -17.45 21.90
N ARG A 6 -10.46 -16.58 22.00
CA ARG A 6 -11.34 -16.22 20.89
C ARG A 6 -10.58 -15.49 19.78
N ILE A 7 -9.63 -14.62 20.12
CA ILE A 7 -8.76 -13.96 19.14
C ILE A 7 -7.91 -15.00 18.39
N VAL A 8 -7.26 -15.91 19.12
CA VAL A 8 -6.43 -16.97 18.53
C VAL A 8 -7.24 -17.84 17.59
N GLU A 9 -8.44 -18.29 18.01
CA GLU A 9 -9.33 -19.10 17.18
C GLU A 9 -9.69 -18.40 15.85
N LEU A 10 -10.05 -17.12 15.91
CA LEU A 10 -10.40 -16.34 14.72
C LEU A 10 -9.21 -16.14 13.78
N ILE A 11 -8.03 -15.83 14.32
CA ILE A 11 -6.82 -15.65 13.51
C ILE A 11 -6.38 -16.98 12.88
N SER A 12 -6.45 -18.10 13.61
CA SER A 12 -6.15 -19.43 13.07
C SER A 12 -7.08 -19.78 11.91
N ARG A 13 -8.39 -19.53 12.06
CA ARG A 13 -9.36 -19.79 10.99
C ARG A 13 -9.15 -18.88 9.78
N ALA A 14 -8.80 -17.60 10.01
CA ALA A 14 -8.43 -16.69 8.94
C ALA A 14 -7.17 -17.17 8.18
N GLN A 15 -6.15 -17.65 8.91
CA GLN A 15 -4.94 -18.21 8.30
C GLN A 15 -5.23 -19.48 7.50
N GLU A 16 -6.14 -20.36 7.95
CA GLU A 16 -6.55 -21.54 7.16
C GLU A 16 -7.15 -21.14 5.81
N ILE A 17 -8.06 -20.16 5.80
CA ILE A 17 -8.66 -19.63 4.57
C ILE A 17 -7.59 -18.97 3.69
N ALA A 18 -6.69 -18.18 4.29
CA ALA A 18 -5.60 -17.51 3.57
C ALA A 18 -4.68 -18.53 2.87
N THR A 19 -4.29 -19.59 3.57
CA THR A 19 -3.47 -20.68 3.02
C THR A 19 -4.16 -21.38 1.84
N GLN A 20 -5.45 -21.67 1.96
CA GLN A 20 -6.25 -22.27 0.87
C GLN A 20 -6.28 -21.40 -0.40
N ASN A 21 -6.05 -20.10 -0.27
CA ASN A 21 -6.04 -19.13 -1.37
C ASN A 21 -4.62 -18.69 -1.81
N GLY A 22 -3.59 -19.37 -1.30
CA GLY A 22 -2.20 -19.15 -1.69
C GLY A 22 -1.45 -18.08 -0.89
N TYR A 23 -1.93 -17.73 0.32
CA TYR A 23 -1.25 -16.83 1.24
C TYR A 23 -0.69 -17.60 2.45
N PRO A 24 0.60 -18.01 2.41
CA PRO A 24 1.18 -18.85 3.44
C PRO A 24 1.38 -18.14 4.80
N ASN A 25 1.39 -16.81 4.82
CA ASN A 25 1.56 -16.02 6.02
C ASN A 25 0.63 -14.79 5.99
N LEU A 26 -0.54 -14.91 6.61
CA LEU A 26 -1.52 -13.82 6.73
C LEU A 26 -0.96 -12.65 7.57
N LEU A 27 -0.08 -12.95 8.52
CA LEU A 27 0.47 -11.98 9.47
C LEU A 27 1.75 -11.31 8.96
N GLN A 28 2.09 -11.47 7.68
CA GLN A 28 3.18 -10.69 7.11
C GLN A 28 2.84 -9.19 7.18
N PRO A 29 3.82 -8.31 7.47
CA PRO A 29 3.56 -6.89 7.58
C PRO A 29 2.89 -6.34 6.31
N GLY A 30 1.81 -5.57 6.49
CA GLY A 30 1.08 -4.93 5.37
C GLY A 30 -0.11 -5.74 4.85
N LEU A 31 0.01 -7.07 4.72
CA LEU A 31 -0.92 -7.89 3.94
C LEU A 31 -2.39 -7.77 4.35
N VAL A 32 -2.70 -7.78 5.65
CA VAL A 32 -4.11 -7.65 6.08
C VAL A 32 -4.68 -6.30 5.64
N LYS A 33 -3.90 -5.22 5.69
CA LYS A 33 -4.35 -3.90 5.21
C LYS A 33 -4.48 -3.88 3.68
N GLU A 34 -3.57 -4.51 2.96
CA GLU A 34 -3.66 -4.68 1.50
C GLU A 34 -4.94 -5.43 1.12
N MET A 35 -5.28 -6.50 1.84
CA MET A 35 -6.52 -7.25 1.66
C MET A 35 -7.77 -6.40 1.92
N VAL A 36 -7.77 -5.56 2.97
CA VAL A 36 -8.89 -4.63 3.22
C VAL A 36 -9.06 -3.63 2.06
N VAL A 37 -7.96 -3.03 1.59
CA VAL A 37 -8.01 -2.08 0.46
C VAL A 37 -8.50 -2.78 -0.81
N ALA A 38 -7.99 -3.98 -1.10
CA ALA A 38 -8.39 -4.75 -2.25
C ALA A 38 -9.86 -5.19 -2.21
N ASP A 39 -10.38 -5.56 -1.04
CA ASP A 39 -11.79 -5.90 -0.84
C ASP A 39 -12.70 -4.70 -1.16
N ILE A 40 -12.33 -3.51 -0.66
CA ILE A 40 -13.07 -2.27 -0.92
C ILE A 40 -13.06 -1.91 -2.42
N LEU A 41 -11.91 -2.05 -3.09
CA LEU A 41 -11.73 -1.65 -4.48
C LEU A 41 -12.08 -2.75 -5.50
N GLY A 42 -12.36 -3.98 -5.06
CA GLY A 42 -12.59 -5.13 -5.93
C GLY A 42 -11.33 -5.61 -6.66
N HIS A 43 -10.15 -5.43 -6.08
CA HIS A 43 -8.88 -5.85 -6.68
C HIS A 43 -8.46 -7.27 -6.26
N GLY A 44 -7.58 -7.88 -7.04
CA GLY A 44 -6.83 -9.08 -6.62
C GLY A 44 -5.57 -8.69 -5.86
N VAL A 45 -5.26 -9.38 -4.76
CA VAL A 45 -4.01 -9.17 -3.99
C VAL A 45 -2.92 -10.09 -4.52
N SER A 46 -1.69 -9.57 -4.61
CA SER A 46 -0.54 -10.37 -5.03
C SER A 46 -0.10 -11.34 -3.94
N ARG A 47 0.28 -12.55 -4.35
CA ARG A 47 0.73 -13.62 -3.45
C ARG A 47 2.25 -13.59 -3.18
N ASP A 48 2.98 -12.76 -3.92
CA ASP A 48 4.44 -12.64 -3.86
C ASP A 48 4.85 -11.23 -3.47
N LYS A 49 5.69 -11.12 -2.44
CA LYS A 49 6.23 -9.87 -1.89
C LYS A 49 7.15 -9.09 -2.85
N HIS A 50 7.58 -9.69 -3.95
CA HIS A 50 8.42 -9.03 -4.96
C HIS A 50 7.58 -8.41 -6.10
N GLN A 51 6.28 -8.69 -6.12
CA GLN A 51 5.31 -8.16 -7.07
C GLN A 51 4.71 -6.84 -6.55
N PRO A 52 3.96 -6.09 -7.37
CA PRO A 52 3.05 -5.05 -6.88
C PRO A 52 2.02 -5.61 -5.91
N ASP A 53 1.44 -4.78 -5.07
CA ASP A 53 0.55 -5.23 -3.99
C ASP A 53 -0.76 -5.83 -4.52
N ALA A 54 -1.27 -5.31 -5.64
CA ALA A 54 -2.53 -5.74 -6.22
C ALA A 54 -2.58 -5.67 -7.76
N PHE A 55 -3.66 -6.19 -8.34
CA PHE A 55 -3.92 -6.18 -9.77
C PHE A 55 -5.43 -6.16 -10.07
N ASP A 56 -5.80 -5.79 -11.29
CA ASP A 56 -7.17 -5.88 -11.78
C ASP A 56 -7.55 -7.36 -12.04
N PRO A 57 -8.58 -7.92 -11.39
CA PRO A 57 -8.97 -9.31 -11.61
C PRO A 57 -9.36 -9.63 -13.06
N ALA A 58 -9.81 -8.64 -13.83
CA ALA A 58 -10.15 -8.80 -15.24
C ALA A 58 -8.93 -8.68 -16.17
N ASP A 59 -7.88 -7.98 -15.73
CA ASP A 59 -6.63 -7.81 -16.45
C ASP A 59 -5.41 -7.78 -15.50
N PRO A 60 -4.80 -8.95 -15.20
CA PRO A 60 -3.66 -9.03 -14.28
C PRO A 60 -2.40 -8.26 -14.72
N ALA A 61 -2.32 -7.81 -15.97
CA ALA A 61 -1.23 -6.94 -16.42
C ALA A 61 -1.37 -5.51 -15.86
N ARG A 62 -2.58 -5.14 -15.45
CA ARG A 62 -2.88 -3.85 -14.82
C ARG A 62 -2.64 -3.97 -13.31
N GLN A 63 -1.46 -3.50 -12.92
CA GLN A 63 -0.91 -3.66 -11.58
C GLN A 63 -1.08 -2.40 -10.72
N PHE A 64 -1.17 -2.57 -9.41
CA PHE A 64 -1.40 -1.51 -8.44
C PHE A 64 -0.47 -1.61 -7.23
N GLU A 65 -0.01 -0.47 -6.72
CA GLU A 65 0.72 -0.38 -5.45
C GLU A 65 -0.17 0.32 -4.42
N TYR A 66 -0.09 -0.13 -3.17
CA TYR A 66 -0.81 0.44 -2.04
C TYR A 66 0.17 1.10 -1.07
N LEU A 67 -0.07 2.38 -0.79
CA LEU A 67 0.53 3.04 0.35
C LEU A 67 -0.55 3.24 1.41
N SER A 68 -0.23 2.92 2.66
CA SER A 68 -1.16 3.13 3.76
C SER A 68 -0.54 3.87 4.92
N CYS A 69 -1.35 4.66 5.60
CA CYS A 69 -0.98 5.33 6.85
C CYS A 69 -2.18 5.40 7.80
N PHE A 70 -1.93 5.77 9.05
CA PHE A 70 -3.01 6.16 9.97
C PHE A 70 -3.38 7.64 9.75
N GLU A 71 -4.50 8.06 10.33
CA GLU A 71 -5.05 9.42 10.26
C GLU A 71 -4.15 10.55 10.79
N ASP A 72 -3.01 10.27 11.39
CA ASP A 72 -2.00 11.22 11.84
C ASP A 72 -0.63 10.99 11.17
N GLY A 73 -0.57 10.02 10.24
CA GLY A 73 0.63 9.63 9.53
C GLY A 73 0.77 10.26 8.14
N ALA A 74 1.81 9.78 7.45
CA ALA A 74 2.07 10.04 6.05
C ALA A 74 2.32 8.71 5.33
N PHE A 75 2.05 8.68 4.04
CA PHE A 75 2.42 7.56 3.18
C PHE A 75 3.94 7.57 2.96
N GLN A 76 4.56 6.40 2.79
CA GLN A 76 6.01 6.34 2.68
C GLN A 76 6.44 5.27 1.67
N LEU A 77 7.45 5.61 0.87
CA LEU A 77 8.22 4.63 0.11
C LEU A 77 9.60 4.48 0.78
N ASP A 78 9.84 3.27 1.28
CA ASP A 78 11.07 2.95 2.00
C ASP A 78 12.24 2.62 1.10
N ARG A 79 13.45 2.98 1.56
CA ARG A 79 14.72 2.60 0.93
C ARG A 79 14.79 2.96 -0.55
N MET A 80 14.39 4.19 -0.88
CA MET A 80 14.48 4.73 -2.22
C MET A 80 15.90 5.23 -2.45
N PHE A 81 16.56 4.70 -3.49
CA PHE A 81 17.94 5.04 -3.80
C PHE A 81 18.00 6.30 -4.67
N LYS A 82 18.81 7.28 -4.25
CA LYS A 82 19.25 8.41 -5.07
C LYS A 82 20.40 8.01 -5.99
N ALA A 83 21.30 7.17 -5.50
CA ALA A 83 22.46 6.63 -6.21
C ALA A 83 22.76 5.20 -5.71
N PRO A 84 23.44 4.34 -6.51
CA PRO A 84 23.85 4.54 -7.90
C PRO A 84 22.65 4.55 -8.90
N PRO A 85 22.84 4.99 -10.16
CA PRO A 85 21.75 5.19 -11.12
C PRO A 85 20.87 3.97 -11.39
N ASP A 86 21.46 2.77 -11.41
CA ASP A 86 20.75 1.49 -11.57
C ASP A 86 19.80 1.22 -10.39
N LYS A 87 20.25 1.50 -9.16
CA LYS A 87 19.43 1.38 -7.95
C LYS A 87 18.36 2.44 -7.86
N ARG A 88 18.65 3.67 -8.33
CA ARG A 88 17.63 4.71 -8.48
C ARG A 88 16.53 4.28 -9.44
N GLN A 89 16.91 3.77 -10.62
CA GLN A 89 15.96 3.27 -11.60
C GLN A 89 15.11 2.12 -11.03
N GLN A 90 15.73 1.17 -10.32
CA GLN A 90 15.02 0.08 -9.65
C GLN A 90 14.01 0.60 -8.61
N SER A 91 14.38 1.63 -7.85
CA SER A 91 13.51 2.25 -6.86
C SER A 91 12.31 2.92 -7.52
N LEU A 92 12.54 3.75 -8.55
CA LEU A 92 11.48 4.45 -9.28
C LEU A 92 10.58 3.48 -10.06
N ARG A 93 11.11 2.33 -10.50
CA ARG A 93 10.32 1.26 -11.14
C ARG A 93 9.22 0.69 -10.24
N ARG A 94 9.39 0.77 -8.91
CA ARG A 94 8.33 0.37 -7.96
C ARG A 94 7.09 1.24 -8.07
N ILE A 95 7.24 2.48 -8.56
CA ILE A 95 6.13 3.39 -8.85
C ILE A 95 5.68 3.16 -10.31
N SER A 96 6.61 3.29 -11.26
CA SER A 96 6.29 3.38 -12.69
C SER A 96 5.79 2.08 -13.34
N ARG A 97 5.96 0.92 -12.70
CA ARG A 97 5.40 -0.35 -13.18
C ARG A 97 3.88 -0.45 -13.04
N ASN A 98 3.29 0.36 -12.15
CA ASN A 98 1.88 0.25 -11.82
C ASN A 98 1.04 1.10 -12.77
N ALA A 99 -0.21 0.69 -12.98
CA ALA A 99 -1.21 1.50 -13.67
C ALA A 99 -1.76 2.60 -12.75
N MET A 100 -1.79 2.36 -11.44
CA MET A 100 -2.28 3.30 -10.43
C MET A 100 -1.62 3.03 -9.08
N ILE A 101 -1.48 4.06 -8.24
CA ILE A 101 -1.08 3.95 -6.83
C ILE A 101 -2.28 4.33 -5.97
N TYR A 102 -2.61 3.54 -4.95
CA TYR A 102 -3.69 3.86 -4.02
C TYR A 102 -3.14 4.21 -2.63
N CYS A 103 -3.54 5.37 -2.14
CA CYS A 103 -3.18 5.88 -0.83
C CYS A 103 -4.36 5.71 0.13
N ALA A 104 -4.28 4.73 1.04
CA ALA A 104 -5.34 4.38 1.98
C ALA A 104 -5.06 4.89 3.40
N VAL A 105 -5.98 5.68 3.95
CA VAL A 105 -5.89 6.18 5.33
C VAL A 105 -6.72 5.28 6.24
N PHE A 106 -6.12 4.77 7.32
CA PHE A 106 -6.76 3.93 8.32
C PHE A 106 -7.03 4.69 9.63
N GLU A 107 -8.06 4.29 10.36
CA GLU A 107 -8.32 4.78 11.72
C GLU A 107 -7.30 4.23 12.71
N ARG A 108 -6.87 5.07 13.67
CA ARG A 108 -5.96 4.61 14.73
C ARG A 108 -6.70 3.79 15.79
N ALA A 109 -7.95 4.14 16.09
CA ALA A 109 -8.77 3.43 17.07
C ALA A 109 -9.19 2.04 16.59
N ASN A 110 -9.41 1.88 15.28
CA ASN A 110 -9.70 0.59 14.65
C ASN A 110 -8.82 0.37 13.42
N PRO A 111 -7.65 -0.28 13.56
CA PRO A 111 -6.64 -0.37 12.50
C PRO A 111 -7.03 -1.11 11.21
N LEU A 112 -8.24 -1.69 11.17
CA LEU A 112 -8.82 -2.34 9.99
C LEU A 112 -9.88 -1.48 9.30
N THR A 113 -10.25 -0.32 9.88
CA THR A 113 -11.21 0.61 9.27
C THR A 113 -10.47 1.60 8.38
N VAL A 114 -10.90 1.70 7.12
CA VAL A 114 -10.38 2.66 6.15
C VAL A 114 -11.25 3.91 6.22
N ILE A 115 -10.62 5.08 6.36
CA ILE A 115 -11.27 6.40 6.36
C ILE A 115 -11.49 6.88 4.92
N GLY A 116 -10.50 6.65 4.06
CA GLY A 116 -10.59 7.05 2.66
C GLY A 116 -9.44 6.49 1.84
N ILE A 117 -9.67 6.38 0.54
CA ILE A 117 -8.69 5.93 -0.44
C ILE A 117 -8.63 6.94 -1.58
N TRP A 118 -7.41 7.33 -1.93
CA TRP A 118 -7.11 8.20 -3.06
C TRP A 118 -6.34 7.43 -4.12
N GLU A 119 -6.80 7.46 -5.36
CA GLU A 119 -6.06 6.99 -6.52
C GLU A 119 -5.13 8.10 -7.03
N ILE A 120 -3.87 7.76 -7.30
CA ILE A 120 -2.82 8.69 -7.72
C ILE A 120 -2.11 8.09 -8.92
N THR A 121 -1.96 8.88 -9.98
CA THR A 121 -1.25 8.44 -11.17
C THR A 121 0.23 8.19 -10.85
N PRO A 122 0.85 7.16 -11.48
CA PRO A 122 2.28 6.92 -11.32
C PRO A 122 3.13 8.16 -11.63
N ASP A 123 2.76 8.93 -12.65
CA ASP A 123 3.48 10.15 -13.06
C ASP A 123 3.50 11.21 -11.95
N ALA A 124 2.35 11.49 -11.31
CA ALA A 124 2.28 12.46 -10.22
C ALA A 124 3.16 12.03 -9.03
N MET A 125 3.16 10.73 -8.71
CA MET A 125 3.99 10.19 -7.63
C MET A 125 5.48 10.15 -7.99
N LEU A 126 5.83 9.87 -9.25
CA LEU A 126 7.21 9.92 -9.75
C LEU A 126 7.80 11.32 -9.63
N ILE A 127 7.07 12.35 -10.07
CA ILE A 127 7.53 13.75 -10.01
C ILE A 127 7.88 14.13 -8.56
N GLU A 128 7.00 13.81 -7.61
CA GLU A 128 7.24 14.12 -6.20
C GLU A 128 8.36 13.26 -5.60
N ALA A 129 8.44 11.97 -5.98
CA ALA A 129 9.51 11.08 -5.52
C ALA A 129 10.90 11.54 -5.99
N GLU A 130 11.03 11.92 -7.27
CA GLU A 130 12.27 12.45 -7.83
C GLU A 130 12.64 13.78 -7.17
N ARG A 131 11.68 14.69 -6.99
CA ARG A 131 11.91 15.96 -6.29
C ARG A 131 12.48 15.75 -4.88
N GLN A 132 11.94 14.80 -4.13
CA GLN A 132 12.44 14.48 -2.79
C GLN A 132 13.82 13.80 -2.80
N LEU A 133 14.06 12.87 -3.73
CA LEU A 133 15.36 12.21 -3.86
C LEU A 133 16.46 13.19 -4.27
N ASP A 134 16.17 14.11 -5.18
CA ASP A 134 17.14 15.10 -5.65
C ASP A 134 17.50 16.10 -4.54
N ALA A 135 16.51 16.50 -3.74
CA ALA A 135 16.72 17.35 -2.57
C ALA A 135 17.42 16.62 -1.40
N SER A 136 17.34 15.29 -1.34
CA SER A 136 17.95 14.51 -0.25
C SER A 136 19.47 14.60 -0.25
N GLN A 137 20.06 14.68 0.94
CA GLN A 137 21.51 14.59 1.14
C GLN A 137 22.00 13.14 1.24
N ASN A 138 21.09 12.17 1.36
CA ASN A 138 21.42 10.76 1.54
C ASN A 138 21.30 9.99 0.22
N ASP A 139 22.18 9.02 0.02
CA ASP A 139 22.11 8.10 -1.13
C ASP A 139 20.91 7.16 -1.07
N ILE A 140 20.39 6.90 0.15
CA ILE A 140 19.18 6.11 0.39
C ILE A 140 18.28 6.93 1.31
N SER A 141 17.02 7.09 0.91
CA SER A 141 16.04 7.90 1.65
C SER A 141 14.73 7.15 1.83
N HIS A 142 14.02 7.51 2.90
CA HIS A 142 12.59 7.25 3.03
C HIS A 142 11.89 8.51 2.53
N ILE A 143 11.10 8.40 1.47
CA ILE A 143 10.36 9.54 0.91
C ILE A 143 8.90 9.46 1.36
N GLY A 144 8.34 10.60 1.74
CA GLY A 144 7.04 10.69 2.38
C GLY A 144 6.05 11.47 1.54
N PHE A 145 4.80 11.02 1.50
CA PHE A 145 3.70 11.73 0.87
C PHE A 145 2.67 12.07 1.93
N ALA A 146 2.50 13.37 2.19
CA ALA A 146 1.52 13.84 3.16
C ALA A 146 0.10 13.54 2.67
N ARG A 147 -0.84 13.30 3.60
CA ARG A 147 -2.25 13.09 3.23
C ARG A 147 -2.84 14.27 2.46
N ARG A 148 -2.42 15.48 2.80
CA ARG A 148 -2.79 16.69 2.06
C ARG A 148 -2.33 16.60 0.59
N TRP A 149 -1.08 16.19 0.35
CA TRP A 149 -0.55 16.00 -0.99
C TRP A 149 -1.36 14.95 -1.78
N ALA A 150 -1.70 13.82 -1.16
CA ALA A 150 -2.53 12.79 -1.78
C ALA A 150 -3.93 13.30 -2.15
N ARG A 151 -4.53 14.16 -1.31
CA ARG A 151 -5.83 14.80 -1.59
C ARG A 151 -5.75 15.84 -2.71
N GLU A 152 -4.64 16.57 -2.82
CA GLU A 152 -4.44 17.60 -3.83
C GLU A 152 -4.06 17.03 -5.21
N ASN A 153 -3.43 15.85 -5.25
CA ASN A 153 -2.88 15.25 -6.47
C ASN A 153 -3.56 13.92 -6.87
N GLY A 154 -4.56 13.48 -6.11
CA GLY A 154 -5.29 12.24 -6.35
C GLY A 154 -6.80 12.42 -6.37
N THR A 155 -7.50 11.42 -6.91
CA THR A 155 -8.96 11.36 -6.91
C THR A 155 -9.41 10.47 -5.75
N GLN A 156 -10.37 10.93 -4.95
CA GLN A 156 -10.93 10.09 -3.90
C GLN A 156 -11.84 9.02 -4.51
N VAL A 157 -11.50 7.75 -4.32
CA VAL A 157 -12.27 6.59 -4.84
C VAL A 157 -13.08 5.89 -3.76
N TYR A 158 -12.79 6.17 -2.50
CA TYR A 158 -13.54 5.70 -1.34
C TYR A 158 -13.51 6.73 -0.22
N SER A 159 -14.65 6.91 0.44
CA SER A 159 -14.79 7.67 1.68
C SER A 159 -15.66 6.85 2.63
N ASN A 160 -15.24 6.75 3.88
CA ASN A 160 -16.06 6.23 4.97
C ASN A 160 -16.71 7.39 5.71
N ASP A 161 -17.31 8.33 4.96
CA ASP A 161 -18.17 9.35 5.55
C ASP A 161 -19.46 8.66 5.98
N SER A 162 -19.61 8.52 7.30
CA SER A 162 -20.87 8.15 7.94
C SER A 162 -21.89 9.26 7.83
#